data_AF-A0AA40D3Q5-F1
#
_entry.id   AF-A0AA40D3Q5-F1
#
_cell.length_a   1.000
_cell.length_b   1.000
_cell.length_c   1.000
_cell.angle_alpha   90.00
_cell.angle_beta   90.00
_cell.angle_gamma   90.00
#
_symmetry.space_group_name_H-M   'P 1'
#
loop_
_entity.id
_entity.type
_entity.pdbx_description
1 polymer ?
#
loop_
_entity_poly.entity_id
_entity_poly.type
_entity_poly.pdbx_seq_one_letter_code
_entity_poly.pdbx_strand_id
1 'polypeptide(L)'
;MFSLDSLSRHNARLMYSAARLPRESHPTPSSPVSPMAAHEQTRPRANQSAGGTESEDTTVPGQPTIALNDNAGIASFLTTDISTERLNRLYSLLFLTGKPENISPLHHQAIKGRTIIITERPDLHLIWNCDRIFIKPLPKYLLSHSFWEAHLHHRPGRLEIATPTLCSPKDTLRLEAQGFLRTYSRLIRHESDFNMAQSLGLLPRSLDWAGWSHFIQAYAYLRDTQVARRYHYGELRLPRLNAWTMMIHGERYFQVHYDQLSFFSCFGAPYLLLFGAVTVMLAALQTAVQMVPEGGPYREFANSFVPMSIALTTAGLLSFPVLWFMFTMRELWLFIFRHRSLAL
;
A
#
# COMPACT_ATOMS: atom_id res chain seq x y z
N MET A 1 -48.34 38.18 -18.93
CA MET A 1 -49.09 37.10 -18.25
C MET A 1 -49.20 35.94 -19.23
N PHE A 2 -48.19 35.05 -19.24
CA PHE A 2 -48.16 33.82 -20.03
C PHE A 2 -47.61 32.71 -19.12
N SER A 3 -48.29 31.57 -19.15
CA SER A 3 -48.45 30.62 -18.04
C SER A 3 -47.27 29.66 -17.85
N LEU A 4 -46.93 29.40 -16.58
CA LEU A 4 -45.89 28.48 -16.07
C LEU A 4 -46.25 26.98 -16.20
N ASP A 5 -47.40 26.63 -16.78
CA ASP A 5 -47.93 25.25 -16.83
C ASP A 5 -47.43 24.35 -17.99
N SER A 6 -46.57 24.89 -18.86
CA SER A 6 -46.07 24.17 -20.05
C SER A 6 -44.79 23.35 -19.78
N LEU A 7 -43.95 23.77 -18.84
CA LEU A 7 -42.62 23.17 -18.60
C LEU A 7 -42.64 21.96 -17.65
N SER A 8 -43.70 21.77 -16.87
CA SER A 8 -43.82 20.66 -15.89
C SER A 8 -44.13 19.30 -16.55
N ARG A 9 -44.75 19.28 -17.74
CA ARG A 9 -45.19 18.04 -18.39
C ARG A 9 -44.15 17.36 -19.27
N HIS A 10 -43.02 18.01 -19.57
CA HIS A 10 -41.98 17.43 -20.43
C HIS A 10 -40.95 16.58 -19.67
N ASN A 11 -40.73 16.86 -18.38
CA ASN A 11 -39.71 16.16 -17.59
C ASN A 11 -40.19 14.85 -16.93
N ALA A 12 -41.48 14.57 -16.91
CA ALA A 12 -42.03 13.33 -16.32
C ALA A 12 -42.00 12.11 -17.28
N ARG A 13 -41.76 12.30 -18.58
CA ARG A 13 -41.78 11.21 -19.59
C ARG A 13 -40.43 10.52 -19.83
N LEU A 14 -39.33 11.05 -19.30
CA LEU A 14 -37.99 10.47 -19.51
C LEU A 14 -37.52 9.55 -18.36
N MET A 15 -38.19 9.53 -17.22
CA MET A 15 -37.78 8.71 -16.06
C MET A 15 -38.44 7.32 -15.96
N TYR A 16 -39.31 6.93 -16.90
CA TYR A 16 -40.02 5.64 -16.83
C TYR A 16 -39.65 4.61 -17.91
N SER A 17 -38.61 4.86 -18.72
CA SER A 17 -38.31 4.07 -19.93
C SER A 17 -37.07 3.15 -19.84
N ALA A 18 -36.44 2.97 -18.68
CA ALA A 18 -35.19 2.20 -18.58
C ALA A 18 -35.22 1.03 -17.56
N ALA A 19 -36.41 0.53 -17.22
CA ALA A 19 -36.56 -0.71 -16.46
C ALA A 19 -37.14 -1.81 -17.36
N ARG A 20 -36.28 -2.57 -18.04
CA ARG A 20 -36.68 -3.83 -18.67
C ARG A 20 -35.50 -4.81 -18.73
N LEU A 21 -35.52 -5.78 -17.82
CA LEU A 21 -34.72 -7.00 -17.84
C LEU A 21 -35.10 -7.85 -19.07
N PRO A 22 -34.15 -8.50 -19.77
CA PRO A 22 -34.50 -9.48 -20.79
C PRO A 22 -34.79 -10.84 -20.16
N ARG A 23 -35.98 -11.35 -20.49
CA ARG A 23 -36.55 -12.65 -20.11
C ARG A 23 -36.13 -13.72 -21.12
N GLU A 24 -35.90 -14.91 -20.61
CA GLU A 24 -35.55 -16.16 -21.29
C GLU A 24 -36.40 -16.46 -22.54
N SER A 25 -35.79 -17.13 -23.52
CA SER A 25 -36.51 -17.85 -24.58
C SER A 25 -35.88 -19.21 -24.82
N HIS A 26 -36.58 -20.26 -24.39
CA HIS A 26 -36.43 -21.63 -24.89
C HIS A 26 -37.23 -21.79 -26.19
N PRO A 27 -36.81 -22.71 -27.06
CA PRO A 27 -37.78 -23.71 -27.53
C PRO A 27 -37.20 -25.14 -27.60
N THR A 28 -38.06 -26.11 -27.27
CA THR A 28 -37.95 -27.56 -27.58
C THR A 28 -39.10 -27.93 -28.54
N PRO A 29 -39.29 -29.18 -29.01
CA PRO A 29 -38.35 -30.21 -29.52
C PRO A 29 -38.81 -30.73 -30.92
N SER A 30 -37.95 -31.43 -31.68
CA SER A 30 -38.41 -32.46 -32.63
C SER A 30 -37.30 -33.41 -33.09
N SER A 31 -37.59 -34.70 -32.94
CA SER A 31 -37.01 -35.91 -33.54
C SER A 31 -38.21 -36.70 -34.12
N PRO A 32 -38.12 -37.72 -35.01
CA PRO A 32 -37.07 -38.77 -35.03
C PRO A 32 -36.73 -39.44 -36.40
N VAL A 33 -35.86 -40.46 -36.31
CA VAL A 33 -35.73 -41.71 -37.12
C VAL A 33 -34.49 -41.86 -38.03
N SER A 34 -33.71 -42.90 -37.67
CA SER A 34 -32.43 -43.50 -38.15
C SER A 34 -32.58 -44.36 -39.45
N PRO A 35 -31.66 -45.28 -39.91
CA PRO A 35 -30.43 -45.84 -39.28
C PRO A 35 -29.21 -46.27 -40.18
N MET A 36 -28.19 -46.80 -39.47
CA MET A 36 -27.38 -48.00 -39.78
C MET A 36 -26.01 -47.91 -40.50
N ALA A 37 -24.93 -48.20 -39.74
CA ALA A 37 -23.86 -49.21 -39.96
C ALA A 37 -22.66 -48.85 -39.04
N ALA A 38 -22.39 -49.45 -37.87
CA ALA A 38 -22.03 -50.84 -37.51
C ALA A 38 -20.69 -51.34 -38.13
N HIS A 39 -19.60 -51.24 -37.36
CA HIS A 39 -18.47 -52.19 -37.25
C HIS A 39 -17.64 -51.74 -36.03
N GLU A 40 -17.78 -52.37 -34.86
CA GLU A 40 -17.25 -53.68 -34.42
C GLU A 40 -15.96 -53.50 -33.61
N GLN A 41 -15.86 -54.37 -32.61
CA GLN A 41 -15.38 -54.10 -31.25
C GLN A 41 -14.12 -54.93 -31.02
N THR A 42 -13.04 -54.31 -30.56
CA THR A 42 -11.92 -55.07 -29.96
C THR A 42 -11.40 -54.34 -28.72
N ARG A 43 -11.83 -54.83 -27.55
CA ARG A 43 -11.20 -54.54 -26.25
C ARG A 43 -9.84 -55.26 -26.22
N PRO A 44 -8.84 -54.70 -25.53
CA PRO A 44 -8.36 -55.49 -24.40
C PRO A 44 -8.01 -54.69 -23.15
N ARG A 45 -8.26 -55.39 -22.02
CA ARG A 45 -7.49 -55.39 -20.77
C ARG A 45 -7.54 -54.15 -19.85
N ALA A 46 -8.33 -54.33 -18.80
CA ALA A 46 -8.10 -53.69 -17.52
C ALA A 46 -6.66 -53.96 -17.05
N ASN A 47 -5.93 -52.89 -16.74
CA ASN A 47 -4.77 -52.94 -15.87
C ASN A 47 -5.00 -51.91 -14.76
N GLN A 48 -5.41 -52.40 -13.60
CA GLN A 48 -5.13 -51.73 -12.34
C GLN A 48 -3.66 -52.01 -12.00
N SER A 49 -2.88 -50.95 -11.86
CA SER A 49 -1.88 -50.73 -10.80
C SER A 49 -0.74 -49.84 -11.29
N ALA A 50 -0.18 -49.14 -10.31
CA ALA A 50 1.11 -48.47 -10.29
C ALA A 50 1.11 -46.97 -10.63
N GLY A 51 1.37 -46.19 -9.58
CA GLY A 51 2.40 -45.17 -9.65
C GLY A 51 1.89 -43.75 -9.61
N GLY A 52 1.77 -43.22 -8.39
CA GLY A 52 1.93 -41.78 -8.20
C GLY A 52 3.24 -41.34 -8.83
N THR A 53 3.16 -40.33 -9.69
CA THR A 53 4.31 -39.46 -9.94
C THR A 53 4.06 -38.23 -9.08
N GLU A 54 4.50 -38.33 -7.83
CA GLU A 54 4.90 -37.15 -7.08
C GLU A 54 5.91 -36.43 -7.96
N SER A 55 5.55 -35.26 -8.48
CA SER A 55 6.53 -34.36 -9.08
C SER A 55 7.49 -33.98 -7.98
N GLU A 56 8.69 -34.57 -7.97
CA GLU A 56 9.79 -34.07 -7.16
C GLU A 56 9.95 -32.58 -7.50
N ASP A 57 9.56 -31.72 -6.57
CA ASP A 57 9.71 -30.27 -6.69
C ASP A 57 11.22 -29.97 -6.76
N THR A 58 11.79 -29.93 -7.96
CA THR A 58 13.20 -29.60 -8.18
C THR A 58 13.48 -28.09 -8.13
N THR A 59 12.42 -27.27 -8.03
CA THR A 59 12.48 -25.80 -8.07
C THR A 59 11.84 -25.15 -6.85
N VAL A 60 12.35 -23.98 -6.45
CA VAL A 60 11.83 -23.23 -5.29
C VAL A 60 10.32 -22.95 -5.45
N PRO A 61 9.47 -23.19 -4.42
CA PRO A 61 8.04 -22.99 -4.55
C PRO A 61 7.66 -21.57 -5.01
N GLY A 62 7.06 -21.47 -6.19
CA GLY A 62 6.65 -20.21 -6.80
C GLY A 62 7.70 -19.50 -7.65
N GLN A 63 8.91 -20.06 -7.81
CA GLN A 63 9.96 -19.53 -8.69
C GLN A 63 10.47 -20.62 -9.65
N PRO A 64 10.06 -20.60 -10.93
CA PRO A 64 10.39 -21.66 -11.87
C PRO A 64 11.87 -21.67 -12.29
N THR A 65 12.57 -20.56 -12.11
CA THR A 65 13.93 -20.35 -12.64
C THR A 65 15.04 -20.80 -11.68
N ILE A 66 14.70 -21.14 -10.43
CA ILE A 66 15.69 -21.42 -9.38
C ILE A 66 15.55 -22.86 -8.92
N ALA A 67 16.58 -23.65 -9.19
CA ALA A 67 16.67 -25.02 -8.73
C ALA A 67 16.95 -25.09 -7.23
N LEU A 68 16.31 -26.02 -6.53
CA LEU A 68 16.45 -26.21 -5.07
C LEU A 68 17.84 -26.70 -4.65
N ASN A 69 18.66 -27.18 -5.59
CA ASN A 69 20.02 -27.67 -5.35
C ASN A 69 21.11 -26.58 -5.44
N ASP A 70 20.80 -25.40 -5.98
CA ASP A 70 21.75 -24.29 -6.10
C ASP A 70 21.71 -23.36 -4.88
N ASN A 71 22.44 -23.74 -3.84
CA ASN A 71 22.51 -22.96 -2.60
C ASN A 71 23.01 -21.51 -2.80
N ALA A 72 23.91 -21.28 -3.78
CA ALA A 72 24.46 -19.95 -4.04
C ALA A 72 23.44 -19.07 -4.77
N GLY A 73 22.77 -19.63 -5.78
CA GLY A 73 21.66 -19.00 -6.47
C GLY A 73 20.53 -18.64 -5.51
N ILE A 74 20.12 -19.57 -4.64
CA ILE A 74 19.07 -19.34 -3.63
C ILE A 74 19.46 -18.25 -2.64
N ALA A 75 20.70 -18.22 -2.16
CA ALA A 75 21.15 -17.17 -1.24
C ALA A 75 21.11 -15.77 -1.89
N SER A 76 21.52 -15.66 -3.15
CA SER A 76 21.44 -14.40 -3.90
C SER A 76 19.99 -13.96 -4.16
N PHE A 77 19.12 -14.93 -4.46
CA PHE A 77 17.69 -14.71 -4.64
C PHE A 77 17.04 -14.22 -3.34
N LEU A 78 17.26 -14.92 -2.22
CA LEU A 78 16.71 -14.53 -0.92
C LEU A 78 17.19 -13.15 -0.49
N THR A 79 18.45 -12.83 -0.76
CA THR A 79 18.99 -11.49 -0.51
C THR A 79 18.26 -10.45 -1.36
N THR A 80 17.95 -10.74 -2.62
CA THR A 80 17.21 -9.78 -3.46
C THR A 80 15.73 -9.67 -3.08
N ASP A 81 15.12 -10.79 -2.70
CA ASP A 81 13.67 -10.90 -2.52
C ASP A 81 13.22 -10.50 -1.12
N ILE A 82 14.01 -10.76 -0.08
CA ILE A 82 13.65 -10.49 1.32
C ILE A 82 14.43 -9.31 1.91
N SER A 83 15.66 -9.06 1.43
CA SER A 83 16.50 -8.04 2.06
C SER A 83 15.90 -6.66 2.01
N THR A 84 15.87 -6.01 3.17
CA THR A 84 15.47 -4.62 3.36
C THR A 84 16.65 -3.75 3.77
N GLU A 85 17.87 -4.13 3.37
CA GLU A 85 19.12 -3.46 3.75
C GLU A 85 19.06 -1.94 3.53
N ARG A 86 18.53 -1.51 2.38
CA ARG A 86 18.40 -0.09 2.04
C ARG A 86 17.57 0.69 3.06
N LEU A 87 16.51 0.07 3.57
CA LEU A 87 15.62 0.68 4.55
C LEU A 87 16.13 0.52 5.98
N ASN A 88 16.87 -0.56 6.26
CA ASN A 88 17.60 -0.77 7.52
C ASN A 88 18.68 0.31 7.73
N ARG A 89 19.36 0.75 6.66
CA ARG A 89 20.31 1.90 6.73
C ARG A 89 19.63 3.19 7.17
N LEU A 90 18.34 3.36 6.86
CA LEU A 90 17.52 4.51 7.24
C LEU A 90 16.81 4.33 8.58
N TYR A 91 17.12 3.29 9.36
CA TYR A 91 16.41 2.94 10.60
C TYR A 91 16.31 4.11 11.59
N SER A 92 17.39 4.90 11.72
CA SER A 92 17.43 6.09 12.58
C SER A 92 16.41 7.16 12.20
N LEU A 93 15.92 7.17 10.97
CA LEU A 93 14.95 8.13 10.45
C LEU A 93 13.53 7.55 10.38
N LEU A 94 13.37 6.23 10.50
CA LEU A 94 12.07 5.58 10.31
C LEU A 94 11.01 6.08 11.29
N PHE A 95 11.40 6.49 12.51
CA PHE A 95 10.49 7.07 13.50
C PHE A 95 9.80 8.36 13.01
N LEU A 96 10.39 9.10 12.06
CA LEU A 96 9.84 10.32 11.46
C LEU A 96 8.81 9.98 10.37
N THR A 97 8.96 8.81 9.77
CA THR A 97 8.18 8.36 8.60
C THR A 97 6.97 7.51 8.98
N GLY A 98 6.98 6.88 10.15
CA GLY A 98 5.91 6.00 10.62
C GLY A 98 5.88 5.85 12.14
N LYS A 99 4.76 5.33 12.65
CA LYS A 99 4.63 4.97 14.07
C LYS A 99 5.10 3.52 14.28
N PRO A 100 5.75 3.19 15.41
CA PRO A 100 6.08 1.81 15.74
C PRO A 100 4.79 0.98 15.82
N GLU A 101 4.87 -0.26 15.33
CA GLU A 101 3.78 -1.26 15.34
C GLU A 101 2.44 -0.87 14.68
N ASN A 102 2.35 0.30 14.05
CA ASN A 102 1.12 0.77 13.43
C ASN A 102 0.90 0.09 12.07
N ILE A 103 0.28 -1.08 12.10
CA ILE A 103 -0.17 -1.83 10.92
C ILE A 103 -1.68 -1.98 11.00
N SER A 104 -2.38 -1.33 10.07
CA SER A 104 -3.83 -1.42 9.98
C SER A 104 -4.21 -2.68 9.19
N PRO A 105 -5.19 -3.45 9.66
CA PRO A 105 -5.72 -4.60 8.92
C PRO A 105 -6.23 -4.21 7.53
N LEU A 106 -6.34 -5.18 6.62
CA LEU A 106 -6.72 -4.95 5.22
C LEU A 106 -8.09 -4.25 5.08
N HIS A 107 -9.11 -4.70 5.80
CA HIS A 107 -10.41 -4.04 5.80
C HIS A 107 -10.33 -2.57 6.25
N HIS A 108 -9.44 -2.25 7.19
CA HIS A 108 -9.24 -0.89 7.66
C HIS A 108 -8.43 -0.04 6.65
N GLN A 109 -7.58 -0.65 5.82
CA GLN A 109 -6.96 0.08 4.70
C GLN A 109 -8.03 0.58 3.72
N ALA A 110 -9.04 -0.24 3.43
CA ALA A 110 -10.17 0.16 2.58
C ALA A 110 -10.99 1.30 3.21
N ILE A 111 -11.25 1.24 4.52
CA ILE A 111 -11.93 2.34 5.27
C ILE A 111 -11.14 3.64 5.20
N LYS A 112 -9.80 3.56 5.20
CA LYS A 112 -8.91 4.73 5.04
C LYS A 112 -8.86 5.29 3.61
N GLY A 113 -9.62 4.71 2.68
CA GLY A 113 -9.60 5.09 1.27
C GLY A 113 -8.30 4.74 0.56
N ARG A 114 -7.57 3.72 1.05
CA ARG A 114 -6.31 3.28 0.44
C ARG A 114 -6.54 2.11 -0.50
N THR A 115 -6.07 2.27 -1.73
CA THR A 115 -5.97 1.22 -2.74
C THR A 115 -4.71 0.40 -2.50
N ILE A 116 -4.85 -0.92 -2.43
CA ILE A 116 -3.73 -1.85 -2.24
C ILE A 116 -3.09 -2.14 -3.60
N ILE A 117 -1.78 -1.89 -3.71
CA ILE A 117 -0.99 -2.15 -4.91
C ILE A 117 0.06 -3.22 -4.59
N ILE A 118 0.11 -4.25 -5.43
CA ILE A 118 1.06 -5.35 -5.30
C ILE A 118 2.45 -4.89 -5.75
N THR A 119 3.48 -5.24 -4.97
CA THR A 119 4.89 -4.97 -5.30
C THR A 119 5.77 -6.17 -4.97
N GLU A 120 6.64 -6.62 -5.87
CA GLU A 120 7.58 -7.69 -5.51
C GLU A 120 8.79 -7.19 -4.69
N ARG A 121 9.00 -5.85 -4.64
CA ARG A 121 10.11 -5.26 -3.90
C ARG A 121 9.86 -5.29 -2.39
N PRO A 122 10.73 -5.94 -1.57
CA PRO A 122 10.57 -5.99 -0.12
C PRO A 122 10.66 -4.61 0.53
N ASP A 123 11.52 -3.75 -0.03
CA ASP A 123 11.71 -2.34 0.35
C ASP A 123 10.42 -1.51 0.37
N LEU A 124 9.46 -1.83 -0.51
CA LEU A 124 8.21 -1.08 -0.64
C LEU A 124 7.07 -1.66 0.21
N HIS A 125 7.28 -2.79 0.89
CA HIS A 125 6.24 -3.40 1.71
C HIS A 125 5.82 -2.46 2.87
N LEU A 126 4.51 -2.22 2.99
CA LEU A 126 3.88 -1.29 3.95
C LEU A 126 4.26 0.19 3.77
N ILE A 127 4.71 0.58 2.59
CA ILE A 127 4.89 1.99 2.26
C ILE A 127 3.61 2.52 1.62
N TRP A 128 3.12 3.67 2.08
CA TRP A 128 1.91 4.28 1.53
C TRP A 128 2.13 5.73 1.08
N ASN A 129 1.36 6.12 0.06
CA ASN A 129 1.34 7.45 -0.53
C ASN A 129 -0.10 7.88 -0.80
N CYS A 130 -0.59 8.90 -0.09
CA CYS A 130 -1.95 9.41 -0.19
C CYS A 130 -3.02 8.31 -0.11
N ASP A 131 -3.53 7.90 -1.27
CA ASP A 131 -4.62 6.96 -1.52
C ASP A 131 -4.14 5.55 -1.87
N ARG A 132 -2.83 5.27 -1.81
CA ARG A 132 -2.24 4.00 -2.24
C ARG A 132 -1.31 3.42 -1.17
N ILE A 133 -1.35 2.10 -1.00
CA ILE A 133 -0.42 1.36 -0.14
C ILE A 133 0.19 0.20 -0.92
N PHE A 134 1.52 0.07 -0.84
CA PHE A 134 2.26 -0.98 -1.49
C PHE A 134 2.41 -2.17 -0.54
N ILE A 135 1.96 -3.34 -0.99
CA ILE A 135 2.05 -4.59 -0.21
C ILE A 135 2.68 -5.65 -1.09
N LYS A 136 3.77 -6.22 -0.61
CA LYS A 136 4.40 -7.40 -1.21
C LYS A 136 3.57 -8.65 -0.92
N PRO A 137 3.22 -9.49 -1.93
CA PRO A 137 2.47 -10.72 -1.75
C PRO A 137 3.31 -11.74 -0.97
N LEU A 138 2.65 -12.68 -0.29
CA LEU A 138 3.34 -13.66 0.53
C LEU A 138 4.01 -14.71 -0.37
N PRO A 139 5.35 -14.80 -0.39
CA PRO A 139 6.02 -15.79 -1.22
C PRO A 139 5.73 -17.21 -0.71
N LYS A 140 5.40 -18.13 -1.64
CA LYS A 140 5.01 -19.51 -1.30
C LYS A 140 6.12 -20.28 -0.57
N TYR A 141 7.38 -20.00 -0.88
CA TYR A 141 8.51 -20.64 -0.21
C TYR A 141 8.57 -20.32 1.30
N LEU A 142 8.03 -19.18 1.76
CA LEU A 142 7.96 -18.85 3.20
C LEU A 142 6.91 -19.68 3.95
N LEU A 143 5.99 -20.33 3.23
CA LEU A 143 5.01 -21.25 3.83
C LEU A 143 5.57 -22.68 3.99
N SER A 144 6.69 -23.01 3.34
CA SER A 144 7.24 -24.36 3.34
C SER A 144 8.26 -24.57 4.47
N HIS A 145 7.95 -25.48 5.40
CA HIS A 145 8.83 -25.80 6.53
C HIS A 145 10.20 -26.34 6.08
N SER A 146 10.23 -27.22 5.08
CA SER A 146 11.49 -27.77 4.55
C SER A 146 12.40 -26.69 3.97
N PHE A 147 11.81 -25.65 3.37
CA PHE A 147 12.56 -24.50 2.87
C PHE A 147 13.21 -23.70 4.02
N TRP A 148 12.47 -23.48 5.11
CA TRP A 148 13.02 -22.84 6.31
C TRP A 148 14.19 -23.64 6.86
N GLU A 149 14.06 -24.96 7.03
CA GLU A 149 15.13 -25.81 7.57
C GLU A 149 16.40 -25.80 6.71
N ALA A 150 16.25 -25.78 5.39
CA ALA A 150 17.37 -25.81 4.46
C ALA A 150 18.10 -24.46 4.33
N HIS A 151 17.37 -23.35 4.29
CA HIS A 151 17.94 -22.05 3.86
C HIS A 151 17.89 -20.94 4.91
N LEU A 152 16.95 -21.00 5.87
CA LEU A 152 16.72 -19.91 6.83
C LEU A 152 17.08 -20.29 8.27
N HIS A 153 17.02 -21.57 8.65
CA HIS A 153 17.45 -22.03 9.96
C HIS A 153 18.96 -22.19 10.02
N HIS A 154 19.56 -21.58 11.04
CA HIS A 154 20.90 -21.94 11.45
C HIS A 154 20.81 -23.26 12.22
N ARG A 155 21.39 -24.36 11.71
CA ARG A 155 21.74 -25.49 12.58
C ARG A 155 22.82 -24.99 13.53
N PRO A 156 22.60 -24.96 14.86
CA PRO A 156 23.68 -24.65 15.79
C PRO A 156 24.68 -25.81 15.74
N GLY A 157 25.66 -25.69 14.85
CA GLY A 157 26.89 -26.46 14.92
C GLY A 157 27.60 -26.03 16.19
N ARG A 158 27.56 -26.91 17.19
CA ARG A 158 28.47 -27.03 18.34
C ARG A 158 29.40 -25.82 18.57
N LEU A 159 28.99 -24.95 19.50
CA LEU A 159 29.85 -24.14 20.36
C LEU A 159 31.02 -23.42 19.67
N GLU A 160 30.76 -22.27 19.05
CA GLU A 160 31.77 -21.21 19.04
C GLU A 160 31.24 -20.03 19.85
N ILE A 161 31.75 -19.93 21.07
CA ILE A 161 31.70 -18.74 21.91
C ILE A 161 32.56 -17.70 21.19
N ALA A 162 31.99 -16.98 20.22
CA ALA A 162 32.71 -15.92 19.53
C ALA A 162 31.77 -14.76 19.19
N THR A 163 31.83 -13.74 20.05
CA THR A 163 31.54 -12.33 19.77
C THR A 163 30.10 -11.92 19.36
N PRO A 164 29.49 -10.94 20.04
CA PRO A 164 28.13 -10.45 19.75
C PRO A 164 28.05 -9.51 18.53
N THR A 165 28.87 -9.70 17.51
CA THR A 165 29.08 -8.66 16.46
C THR A 165 29.14 -9.13 15.01
N LEU A 166 28.99 -10.42 14.69
CA LEU A 166 28.88 -10.88 13.30
C LEU A 166 27.62 -11.73 13.13
N CYS A 167 26.47 -11.06 12.96
CA CYS A 167 25.27 -11.73 12.45
C CYS A 167 25.61 -12.32 11.09
N SER A 168 25.53 -13.64 10.94
CA SER A 168 25.68 -14.28 9.63
C SER A 168 24.65 -13.68 8.66
N PRO A 169 24.95 -13.51 7.36
CA PRO A 169 23.96 -13.07 6.38
C PRO A 169 22.65 -13.89 6.44
N LYS A 170 22.75 -15.18 6.78
CA LYS A 170 21.60 -16.06 6.99
C LYS A 170 20.73 -15.66 8.19
N ASP A 171 21.35 -15.21 9.29
CA ASP A 171 20.61 -14.75 10.47
C ASP A 171 19.84 -13.46 10.18
N THR A 172 20.44 -12.55 9.41
CA THR A 172 19.76 -11.31 8.97
C THR A 172 18.54 -11.63 8.11
N LEU A 173 18.68 -12.53 7.12
CA LEU A 173 17.57 -12.95 6.27
C LEU A 173 16.46 -13.64 7.07
N ARG A 174 16.82 -14.47 8.06
CA ARG A 174 15.86 -15.09 8.97
C ARG A 174 15.05 -14.05 9.75
N LEU A 175 15.72 -13.04 10.32
CA LEU A 175 15.07 -11.96 11.05
C LEU A 175 14.15 -11.10 10.16
N GLU A 176 14.53 -10.91 8.90
CA GLU A 176 13.70 -10.18 7.93
C GLU A 176 12.48 -11.00 7.50
N ALA A 177 12.65 -12.29 7.22
CA ALA A 177 11.53 -13.18 6.91
C ALA A 177 10.54 -13.29 8.08
N GLN A 178 11.03 -13.40 9.32
CA GLN A 178 10.18 -13.39 10.52
C GLN A 178 9.46 -12.05 10.70
N GLY A 179 10.15 -10.93 10.47
CA GLY A 179 9.55 -9.60 10.49
C GLY A 179 8.45 -9.44 9.44
N PHE A 180 8.67 -9.96 8.23
CA PHE A 180 7.68 -9.99 7.16
C PHE A 180 6.44 -10.83 7.52
N LEU A 181 6.62 -12.00 8.13
CA LEU A 181 5.48 -12.79 8.60
C LEU A 181 4.72 -12.11 9.75
N ARG A 182 5.43 -11.41 10.63
CA ARG A 182 4.82 -10.59 11.68
C ARG A 182 3.94 -9.47 11.09
N THR A 183 4.31 -8.85 9.96
CA THR A 183 3.42 -7.84 9.33
C THR A 183 2.12 -8.46 8.83
N TYR A 184 2.19 -9.64 8.22
CA TYR A 184 1.03 -10.38 7.74
C TYR A 184 0.07 -10.78 8.85
N SER A 185 0.59 -11.16 10.03
CA SER A 185 -0.25 -11.42 11.22
C SER A 185 -1.10 -10.21 11.65
N ARG A 186 -0.59 -9.00 11.38
CA ARG A 186 -1.26 -7.74 11.75
C ARG A 186 -2.17 -7.22 10.63
N LEU A 187 -1.84 -7.53 9.38
CA LEU A 187 -2.65 -7.20 8.20
C LEU A 187 -3.91 -8.06 8.12
N ILE A 188 -3.80 -9.35 8.46
CA ILE A 188 -4.89 -10.33 8.34
C ILE A 188 -5.30 -10.77 9.74
N ARG A 189 -6.23 -10.04 10.35
CA ARG A 189 -6.73 -10.34 11.72
C ARG A 189 -8.04 -11.11 11.72
N HIS A 190 -8.87 -10.88 10.70
CA HIS A 190 -10.18 -11.50 10.57
C HIS A 190 -10.27 -12.33 9.29
N GLU A 191 -11.25 -13.24 9.26
CA GLU A 191 -11.54 -14.04 8.08
C GLU A 191 -11.94 -13.17 6.87
N SER A 192 -12.59 -12.04 7.11
CA SER A 192 -12.87 -11.05 6.05
C SER A 192 -11.60 -10.48 5.42
N ASP A 193 -10.56 -10.22 6.23
CA ASP A 193 -9.25 -9.79 5.73
C ASP A 193 -8.57 -10.89 4.92
N PHE A 194 -8.76 -12.16 5.32
CA PHE A 194 -8.19 -13.30 4.63
C PHE A 194 -8.81 -13.47 3.24
N ASN A 195 -10.14 -13.41 3.15
CA ASN A 195 -10.85 -13.46 1.87
C ASN A 195 -10.46 -12.28 0.97
N MET A 196 -10.25 -11.10 1.56
CA MET A 196 -9.74 -9.93 0.83
C MET A 196 -8.29 -10.14 0.35
N ALA A 197 -7.43 -10.73 1.18
CA ALA A 197 -6.05 -11.01 0.79
C ALA A 197 -5.98 -12.02 -0.37
N GLN A 198 -6.85 -13.03 -0.39
CA GLN A 198 -6.96 -13.99 -1.49
C GLN A 198 -7.49 -13.35 -2.77
N SER A 199 -8.52 -12.50 -2.68
CA SER A 199 -9.09 -11.82 -3.85
C SER A 199 -8.10 -10.84 -4.50
N LEU A 200 -7.26 -10.19 -3.67
CA LEU A 200 -6.18 -9.32 -4.11
C LEU A 200 -4.91 -10.08 -4.56
N GLY A 201 -4.87 -11.41 -4.45
CA GLY A 201 -3.69 -12.20 -4.83
C GLY A 201 -2.49 -12.06 -3.89
N LEU A 202 -2.68 -11.56 -2.66
CA LEU A 202 -1.63 -11.46 -1.64
C LEU A 202 -1.33 -12.82 -0.99
N LEU A 203 -2.29 -13.75 -1.03
CA LEU A 203 -2.17 -15.10 -0.51
C LEU A 203 -2.49 -16.13 -1.61
N PRO A 204 -1.88 -17.34 -1.56
CA PRO A 204 -2.24 -18.42 -2.46
C PRO A 204 -3.69 -18.88 -2.20
N ARG A 205 -4.44 -19.14 -3.27
CA ARG A 205 -5.83 -19.61 -3.21
C ARG A 205 -6.00 -21.02 -2.61
N SER A 206 -4.92 -21.78 -2.52
CA SER A 206 -4.90 -23.13 -1.97
C SER A 206 -4.84 -23.17 -0.44
N LEU A 207 -4.73 -22.02 0.23
CA LEU A 207 -4.60 -21.93 1.67
C LEU A 207 -5.97 -21.70 2.30
N ASP A 208 -6.29 -22.42 3.37
CA ASP A 208 -7.52 -22.25 4.15
C ASP A 208 -7.30 -21.32 5.36
N TRP A 209 -8.38 -20.73 5.87
CA TRP A 209 -8.34 -19.88 7.07
C TRP A 209 -7.80 -20.63 8.31
N ALA A 210 -8.21 -21.88 8.50
CA ALA A 210 -7.73 -22.72 9.61
C ALA A 210 -6.21 -22.98 9.50
N GLY A 211 -5.72 -23.28 8.30
CA GLY A 211 -4.28 -23.47 8.07
C GLY A 211 -3.49 -22.17 8.28
N TRP A 212 -4.02 -21.05 7.79
CA TRP A 212 -3.41 -19.73 7.99
C TRP A 212 -3.34 -19.34 9.46
N SER A 213 -4.44 -19.47 10.19
CA SER A 213 -4.50 -19.11 11.62
C SER A 213 -3.52 -19.92 12.47
N HIS A 214 -3.39 -21.22 12.21
CA HIS A 214 -2.39 -22.06 12.88
C HIS A 214 -0.96 -21.65 12.53
N PHE A 215 -0.67 -21.39 11.24
CA PHE A 215 0.65 -20.97 10.79
C PHE A 215 1.07 -19.61 11.36
N ILE A 216 0.19 -18.62 11.29
CA ILE A 216 0.52 -17.23 11.61
C ILE A 216 0.62 -16.98 13.13
N GLN A 217 -0.01 -17.83 13.95
CA GLN A 217 0.01 -17.73 15.40
C GLN A 217 1.44 -17.70 15.97
N ALA A 218 2.36 -18.47 15.38
CA ALA A 218 3.77 -18.51 15.79
C ALA A 218 4.49 -17.17 15.60
N TYR A 219 4.04 -16.33 14.66
CA TYR A 219 4.69 -15.07 14.30
C TYR A 219 3.99 -13.83 14.88
N ALA A 220 2.76 -13.97 15.38
CA ALA A 220 1.96 -12.86 15.90
C ALA A 220 2.56 -12.20 17.16
N TYR A 221 3.20 -13.00 18.02
CA TYR A 221 3.75 -12.57 19.32
C TYR A 221 5.28 -12.41 19.32
N LEU A 222 5.90 -12.30 18.15
CA LEU A 222 7.34 -12.09 18.03
C LEU A 222 7.76 -10.75 18.65
N ARG A 223 8.78 -10.79 19.51
CA ARG A 223 9.39 -9.59 20.12
C ARG A 223 10.23 -8.83 19.10
N ASP A 224 10.46 -7.55 19.36
CA ASP A 224 11.30 -6.69 18.51
C ASP A 224 12.74 -7.23 18.38
N THR A 225 13.27 -7.91 19.40
CA THR A 225 14.60 -8.55 19.33
C THR A 225 14.69 -9.71 18.34
N GLN A 226 13.56 -10.23 17.87
CA GLN A 226 13.46 -11.40 16.98
C GLN A 226 13.09 -11.00 15.54
N VAL A 227 13.06 -9.71 15.23
CA VAL A 227 12.76 -9.22 13.88
C VAL A 227 13.82 -8.23 13.43
N ALA A 228 13.97 -8.07 12.12
CA ALA A 228 14.86 -7.06 11.60
C ALA A 228 14.34 -5.65 11.93
N ARG A 229 15.27 -4.71 12.09
CA ARG A 229 15.01 -3.33 12.54
C ARG A 229 13.93 -2.62 11.72
N ARG A 230 13.89 -2.84 10.40
CA ARG A 230 12.82 -2.34 9.53
C ARG A 230 11.41 -2.63 10.06
N TYR A 231 11.17 -3.85 10.53
CA TYR A 231 9.84 -4.36 10.88
C TYR A 231 9.36 -3.92 12.27
N HIS A 232 10.17 -3.18 13.03
CA HIS A 232 9.69 -2.47 14.24
C HIS A 232 8.65 -1.41 13.86
N TYR A 233 8.81 -0.80 12.68
CA TYR A 233 7.88 0.17 12.14
C TYR A 233 6.93 -0.52 11.16
N GLY A 234 5.64 -0.25 11.32
CA GLY A 234 4.62 -0.76 10.41
C GLY A 234 4.56 0.07 9.13
N GLU A 235 3.47 0.82 9.00
CA GLU A 235 3.20 1.67 7.84
C GLU A 235 4.12 2.90 7.78
N LEU A 236 4.84 3.06 6.68
CA LEU A 236 5.70 4.22 6.42
C LEU A 236 5.09 5.15 5.37
N ARG A 237 5.22 6.46 5.59
CA ARG A 237 4.82 7.49 4.62
C ARG A 237 5.91 7.71 3.57
N LEU A 238 5.60 7.40 2.32
CA LEU A 238 6.53 7.62 1.20
C LEU A 238 6.95 9.09 1.03
N PRO A 239 6.06 10.10 1.13
CA PRO A 239 6.46 11.49 0.95
C PRO A 239 7.53 11.93 1.97
N ARG A 240 7.40 11.46 3.22
CA ARG A 240 8.38 11.74 4.27
C ARG A 240 9.69 11.01 4.00
N LEU A 241 9.61 9.73 3.63
CA LEU A 241 10.79 8.95 3.29
C LEU A 241 11.57 9.60 2.14
N ASN A 242 10.89 9.99 1.06
CA ASN A 242 11.50 10.69 -0.07
C ASN A 242 12.12 12.04 0.33
N ALA A 243 11.46 12.82 1.20
CA ALA A 243 12.02 14.09 1.67
C ALA A 243 13.33 13.90 2.45
N TRP A 244 13.38 12.90 3.34
CA TRP A 244 14.57 12.61 4.14
C TRP A 244 15.70 12.01 3.31
N THR A 245 15.40 11.07 2.41
CA THR A 245 16.45 10.53 1.53
C THR A 245 16.98 11.60 0.58
N MET A 246 16.12 12.51 0.09
CA MET A 246 16.56 13.64 -0.72
C MET A 246 17.48 14.56 0.07
N MET A 247 17.15 14.84 1.35
CA MET A 247 17.97 15.71 2.20
C MET A 247 19.34 15.12 2.54
N ILE A 248 19.43 13.79 2.73
CA ILE A 248 20.65 13.14 3.23
C ILE A 248 21.51 12.58 2.09
N HIS A 249 20.88 11.96 1.10
CA HIS A 249 21.55 11.25 0.01
C HIS A 249 21.44 11.98 -1.34
N GLY A 250 20.67 13.07 -1.44
CA GLY A 250 20.46 13.78 -2.70
C GLY A 250 19.53 13.05 -3.68
N GLU A 251 18.97 11.90 -3.29
CA GLU A 251 18.12 11.07 -4.15
C GLU A 251 16.79 10.72 -3.47
N ARG A 252 15.73 10.58 -4.28
CA ARG A 252 14.42 10.13 -3.80
C ARG A 252 14.43 8.61 -3.63
N TYR A 253 13.90 8.11 -2.51
CA TYR A 253 13.86 6.68 -2.22
C TYR A 253 13.13 5.88 -3.31
N PHE A 254 11.93 6.33 -3.67
CA PHE A 254 11.14 5.73 -4.75
C PHE A 254 10.24 6.79 -5.40
N GLN A 255 10.31 6.89 -6.73
CA GLN A 255 9.45 7.76 -7.51
C GLN A 255 8.21 6.97 -7.93
N VAL A 256 7.10 7.22 -7.24
CA VAL A 256 5.78 6.88 -7.78
C VAL A 256 5.48 7.88 -8.88
N HIS A 257 5.01 7.43 -10.04
CA HIS A 257 4.51 8.34 -11.07
C HIS A 257 3.47 9.26 -10.43
N TYR A 258 3.85 10.52 -10.27
CA TYR A 258 2.99 11.53 -9.67
C TYR A 258 1.97 11.93 -10.71
N ASP A 259 0.77 11.37 -10.63
CA ASP A 259 -0.39 12.14 -11.05
C ASP A 259 -0.47 13.31 -10.07
N GLN A 260 0.11 14.44 -10.48
CA GLN A 260 0.19 15.67 -9.67
C GLN A 260 -1.19 16.01 -9.09
N LEU A 261 -2.24 15.68 -9.83
CA LEU A 261 -3.65 15.81 -9.47
C LEU A 261 -4.04 15.09 -8.16
N SER A 262 -3.52 13.90 -7.88
CA SER A 262 -3.86 13.13 -6.65
C SER A 262 -3.23 13.71 -5.39
N PHE A 263 -2.06 14.35 -5.51
CA PHE A 263 -1.43 15.04 -4.38
C PHE A 263 -2.15 16.35 -4.09
N PHE A 264 -2.50 17.11 -5.14
CA PHE A 264 -3.26 18.35 -5.00
C PHE A 264 -4.71 18.11 -4.57
N SER A 265 -5.36 16.99 -4.88
CA SER A 265 -6.75 16.76 -4.47
C SER A 265 -6.93 16.60 -2.96
N CYS A 266 -5.94 16.02 -2.26
CA CYS A 266 -6.05 15.76 -0.82
C CYS A 266 -5.97 17.03 0.04
N PHE A 267 -5.22 18.04 -0.40
CA PHE A 267 -4.99 19.27 0.38
C PHE A 267 -5.39 20.56 -0.36
N GLY A 268 -5.44 20.51 -1.68
CA GLY A 268 -5.68 21.66 -2.55
C GLY A 268 -7.13 22.07 -2.64
N ALA A 269 -8.11 21.16 -2.54
CA ALA A 269 -9.53 21.53 -2.62
C ALA A 269 -9.97 22.57 -1.54
N PRO A 270 -9.75 22.34 -0.23
CA PRO A 270 -10.09 23.34 0.78
C PRO A 270 -9.21 24.60 0.68
N TYR A 271 -7.96 24.45 0.24
CA TYR A 271 -7.03 25.56 0.10
C TYR A 271 -7.41 26.49 -1.08
N LEU A 272 -7.76 25.92 -2.24
CA LEU A 272 -8.23 26.68 -3.40
C LEU A 272 -9.56 27.36 -3.12
N LEU A 273 -10.44 26.74 -2.33
CA LEU A 273 -11.69 27.35 -1.89
C LEU A 273 -11.41 28.56 -0.97
N LEU A 274 -10.53 28.39 0.02
CA LEU A 274 -10.14 29.47 0.92
C LEU A 274 -9.42 30.61 0.17
N PHE A 275 -8.47 30.26 -0.69
CA PHE A 275 -7.73 31.20 -1.53
C PHE A 275 -8.68 31.97 -2.44
N GLY A 276 -9.56 31.26 -3.16
CA GLY A 276 -10.55 31.87 -4.06
C GLY A 276 -11.51 32.80 -3.32
N ALA A 277 -12.01 32.41 -2.14
CA ALA A 277 -12.88 33.26 -1.32
C ALA A 277 -12.17 34.56 -0.90
N VAL A 278 -10.91 34.46 -0.47
CA VAL A 278 -10.09 35.63 -0.10
C VAL A 278 -9.83 36.50 -1.33
N THR A 279 -9.46 35.94 -2.48
CA THR A 279 -9.23 36.69 -3.72
C THR A 279 -10.47 37.44 -4.18
N VAL A 280 -11.65 36.82 -4.16
CA VAL A 280 -12.92 37.47 -4.57
C VAL A 280 -13.26 38.62 -3.62
N MET A 281 -13.14 38.41 -2.31
CA MET A 281 -13.40 39.44 -1.31
C MET A 281 -12.49 40.65 -1.50
N LEU A 282 -11.21 40.41 -1.79
CA LEU A 282 -10.22 41.45 -2.05
C LEU A 282 -10.48 42.21 -3.35
N ALA A 283 -10.82 41.49 -4.42
CA ALA A 283 -11.15 42.10 -5.70
C ALA A 283 -12.39 43.00 -5.58
N ALA A 284 -13.45 42.53 -4.92
CA ALA A 284 -14.65 43.32 -4.65
C ALA A 284 -14.30 44.60 -3.87
N LEU A 285 -13.47 44.49 -2.83
CA LEU A 285 -13.03 45.64 -2.06
C LEU A 285 -12.22 46.63 -2.90
N GLN A 286 -11.26 46.15 -3.71
CA GLN A 286 -10.46 47.01 -4.58
C GLN A 286 -11.31 47.75 -5.62
N THR A 287 -12.30 47.09 -6.21
CA THR A 287 -13.23 47.73 -7.18
C THR A 287 -14.11 48.80 -6.53
N ALA A 288 -14.59 48.54 -5.30
CA ALA A 288 -15.39 49.52 -4.57
C ALA A 288 -14.60 50.80 -4.29
N VAL A 289 -13.29 50.69 -3.98
CA VAL A 289 -12.41 51.84 -3.71
C VAL A 289 -12.18 52.69 -4.96
N GLN A 290 -12.12 52.08 -6.14
CA GLN A 290 -11.92 52.80 -7.40
C GLN A 290 -13.14 53.62 -7.86
N MET A 291 -14.35 53.26 -7.41
CA MET A 291 -15.59 53.94 -7.78
C MET A 291 -15.97 55.13 -6.89
N VAL A 292 -15.30 55.36 -5.75
CA VAL A 292 -15.68 56.40 -4.78
C VAL A 292 -14.95 57.74 -5.06
N PRO A 293 -15.66 58.88 -5.17
CA PRO A 293 -15.06 60.20 -5.38
C PRO A 293 -14.11 60.63 -4.26
N GLU A 294 -13.16 61.50 -4.59
CA GLU A 294 -12.14 62.00 -3.66
C GLU A 294 -12.77 62.72 -2.46
N GLY A 295 -12.39 62.32 -1.23
CA GLY A 295 -12.75 63.02 0.02
C GLY A 295 -13.83 62.38 0.90
N GLY A 296 -14.39 61.22 0.54
CA GLY A 296 -15.36 60.50 1.37
C GLY A 296 -14.70 59.68 2.50
N PRO A 297 -15.36 59.48 3.67
CA PRO A 297 -14.85 58.65 4.78
C PRO A 297 -14.56 57.20 4.37
N TYR A 298 -15.20 56.74 3.30
CA TYR A 298 -14.94 55.45 2.68
C TYR A 298 -13.50 55.29 2.16
N ARG A 299 -12.86 56.38 1.71
CA ARG A 299 -11.51 56.34 1.12
C ARG A 299 -10.39 56.33 2.16
N GLU A 300 -10.59 56.95 3.31
CA GLU A 300 -9.69 56.78 4.47
C GLU A 300 -9.74 55.34 4.99
N PHE A 301 -10.95 54.79 5.14
CA PHE A 301 -11.13 53.39 5.53
C PHE A 301 -10.48 52.43 4.52
N ALA A 302 -10.63 52.72 3.23
CA ALA A 302 -10.02 51.98 2.13
C ALA A 302 -8.49 52.02 2.11
N ASN A 303 -7.90 53.20 2.30
CA ASN A 303 -6.44 53.38 2.27
C ASN A 303 -5.74 52.61 3.39
N SER A 304 -6.37 52.43 4.56
CA SER A 304 -5.87 51.53 5.60
C SER A 304 -6.11 50.05 5.27
N PHE A 305 -7.18 49.72 4.56
CA PHE A 305 -7.53 48.34 4.25
C PHE A 305 -6.69 47.73 3.13
N VAL A 306 -6.35 48.48 2.07
CA VAL A 306 -5.54 47.99 0.93
C VAL A 306 -4.20 47.37 1.36
N PRO A 307 -3.34 48.02 2.17
CA PRO A 307 -2.09 47.41 2.63
C PRO A 307 -2.33 46.22 3.56
N MET A 308 -3.38 46.25 4.39
CA MET A 308 -3.77 45.11 5.25
C MET A 308 -4.17 43.89 4.40
N SER A 309 -4.82 44.14 3.27
CA SER A 309 -5.27 43.17 2.29
C SER A 309 -4.10 42.48 1.57
N ILE A 310 -3.08 43.27 1.19
CA ILE A 310 -1.83 42.79 0.60
C ILE A 310 -1.01 42.01 1.64
N ALA A 311 -0.95 42.50 2.88
CA ALA A 311 -0.28 41.80 3.97
C ALA A 311 -0.95 40.46 4.28
N LEU A 312 -2.28 40.40 4.30
CA LEU A 312 -3.02 39.17 4.59
C LEU A 312 -2.89 38.12 3.47
N THR A 313 -2.93 38.54 2.21
CA THR A 313 -2.67 37.64 1.07
C THR A 313 -1.25 37.12 1.06
N THR A 314 -0.29 38.00 1.30
CA THR A 314 1.13 37.62 1.39
C THR A 314 1.37 36.67 2.57
N ALA A 315 0.76 36.95 3.73
CA ALA A 315 0.80 36.06 4.89
C ALA A 315 0.14 34.71 4.61
N GLY A 316 -0.99 34.69 3.89
CA GLY A 316 -1.64 33.45 3.45
C GLY A 316 -0.77 32.64 2.49
N LEU A 317 -0.11 33.30 1.54
CA LEU A 317 0.80 32.64 0.60
C LEU A 317 2.06 32.09 1.29
N LEU A 318 2.62 32.86 2.23
CA LEU A 318 3.80 32.47 3.02
C LEU A 318 3.46 31.47 4.14
N SER A 319 2.20 31.37 4.56
CA SER A 319 1.79 30.44 5.61
C SER A 319 2.08 28.99 5.22
N PHE A 320 1.91 28.62 3.94
CA PHE A 320 2.15 27.27 3.46
C PHE A 320 3.63 26.84 3.57
N PRO A 321 4.60 27.58 2.99
CA PRO A 321 6.01 27.24 3.15
C PRO A 321 6.48 27.37 4.61
N VAL A 322 5.94 28.31 5.39
CA VAL A 322 6.30 28.47 6.82
C VAL A 322 5.78 27.30 7.65
N LEU A 323 4.53 26.88 7.47
CA LEU A 323 3.97 25.71 8.17
C LEU A 323 4.70 24.42 7.77
N TRP A 324 5.02 24.26 6.48
CA TRP A 324 5.83 23.16 5.99
C TRP A 324 7.23 23.16 6.63
N PHE A 325 7.88 24.32 6.67
CA PHE A 325 9.19 24.49 7.29
C PHE A 325 9.14 24.23 8.79
N MET A 326 8.18 24.80 9.53
CA MET A 326 7.99 24.56 10.96
C MET A 326 7.71 23.09 11.26
N PHE A 327 6.89 22.42 10.46
CA PHE A 327 6.62 20.98 10.61
C PHE A 327 7.90 20.16 10.44
N THR A 328 8.69 20.48 9.42
CA THR A 328 9.98 19.82 9.15
C THR A 328 11.00 20.11 10.25
N MET A 329 11.06 21.35 10.76
CA MET A 329 11.95 21.76 11.85
C MET A 329 11.57 21.12 13.19
N ARG A 330 10.28 20.95 13.48
CA ARG A 330 9.82 20.21 14.67
C ARG A 330 10.27 18.74 14.61
N GLU A 331 10.11 18.12 13.45
CA GLU A 331 10.53 16.74 13.22
C GLU A 331 12.07 16.61 13.32
N LEU A 332 12.84 17.59 12.79
CA LEU A 332 14.30 17.70 12.99
C LEU A 332 14.69 17.89 14.46
N TRP A 333 13.97 18.71 15.21
CA TRP A 333 14.23 18.95 16.63
C TRP A 333 14.00 17.67 17.44
N LEU A 334 12.92 16.93 17.15
CA LEU A 334 12.68 15.61 17.73
C LEU A 334 13.78 14.61 17.36
N PHE A 335 14.34 14.67 16.15
CA PHE A 335 15.50 13.87 15.74
C PHE A 335 16.74 14.17 16.58
N ILE A 336 17.11 15.44 16.72
CA ILE A 336 18.31 15.83 17.48
C ILE A 336 18.19 15.41 18.95
N PHE A 337 17.03 15.65 19.58
CA PHE A 337 16.84 15.33 21.00
C PHE A 337 16.66 13.83 21.27
N ARG A 338 15.88 13.11 20.44
CA ARG A 338 15.68 11.66 20.61
C ARG A 338 16.95 10.87 20.27
N HIS A 339 17.72 11.29 19.27
CA HIS A 339 18.95 10.59 18.87
C HIS A 339 20.10 10.86 19.85
N ARG A 340 20.21 12.07 20.46
CA ARG A 340 21.20 12.31 21.52
C ARG A 340 20.94 11.46 22.78
N SER A 341 19.69 11.16 23.08
CA SER A 341 19.30 10.30 24.21
C SER A 341 19.65 8.82 24.04
N LEU A 342 19.97 8.36 22.82
CA LEU A 342 20.34 6.96 22.53
C LEU A 342 21.85 6.78 22.25
N ALA A 343 22.61 7.88 22.25
CA ALA A 343 24.05 7.91 22.03
C ALA A 343 24.87 8.24 23.30
N LEU A 344 24.18 8.33 24.44
CA LEU A 344 24.71 8.30 25.82
C LEU A 344 24.10 7.08 26.49
#